data_AF-A0A945X7W8-F1
#
_entry.id   AF-A0A945X7W8-F1
#
_cell.length_a   1.000
_cell.length_b   1.000
_cell.length_c   1.000
_cell.angle_alpha   90.00
_cell.angle_beta   90.00
_cell.angle_gamma   90.00
#
_symmetry.space_group_name_H-M   'P 1'
#
loop_
_entity.id
_entity.type
_entity.pdbx_description
1 polymer ?
#
loop_
_entity_poly.entity_id
_entity_poly.type
_entity_poly.pdbx_seq_one_letter_code
_entity_poly.pdbx_strand_id
1 'polypeptide(L)'
;MNLQETTLVFKLGEDNNISDLKITSEIKHFIADLRGVEKGVAESAKEKFINFGESISKTNGSFVIVCEFSFDENLTIVPTLQEAYDFIEMEEIERQLEL
;
A
#
# COMPACT_ATOMS: atom_id res chain seq x y z
N MET A 1 -7.47 -15.17 8.39
CA MET A 1 -7.90 -13.78 8.15
C MET A 1 -7.97 -13.61 6.65
N ASN A 2 -8.99 -12.95 6.10
CA ASN A 2 -9.09 -12.80 4.65
C ASN A 2 -8.43 -11.47 4.28
N LEU A 3 -7.14 -11.51 3.92
CA LEU A 3 -6.34 -10.30 3.72
C LEU A 3 -6.93 -9.38 2.65
N GLN A 4 -7.63 -9.96 1.67
CA GLN A 4 -8.33 -9.21 0.62
C GLN A 4 -9.52 -8.38 1.13
N GLU A 5 -10.11 -8.74 2.27
CA GLU A 5 -11.21 -8.01 2.89
C GLU A 5 -10.70 -6.86 3.79
N THR A 6 -9.46 -6.96 4.28
CA THR A 6 -8.80 -5.95 5.14
C THR A 6 -7.75 -5.11 4.41
N THR A 7 -7.51 -5.38 3.12
CA THR A 7 -6.53 -4.70 2.28
C THR A 7 -7.19 -3.93 1.16
N LEU A 8 -6.81 -2.66 1.02
CA LEU A 8 -7.38 -1.76 0.07
C LEU A 8 -6.47 -1.48 -1.13
N VAL A 9 -6.98 -1.92 -2.27
CA VAL A 9 -6.62 -1.70 -3.68
C VAL A 9 -6.77 -0.28 -4.24
N PHE A 10 -5.77 0.62 -4.31
CA PHE A 10 -5.96 1.88 -5.06
C PHE A 10 -4.92 2.09 -6.17
N LYS A 11 -5.39 2.45 -7.37
CA LYS A 11 -4.52 2.73 -8.52
C LYS A 11 -4.38 4.23 -8.74
N LEU A 12 -3.15 4.70 -8.95
CA LEU A 12 -2.87 6.08 -9.33
C LEU A 12 -2.92 6.16 -10.87
N GLY A 13 -4.06 6.53 -11.47
CA GLY A 13 -4.18 6.58 -12.92
C GLY A 13 -5.54 7.06 -13.42
N GLU A 14 -5.54 8.25 -14.01
CA GLU A 14 -6.58 8.91 -14.82
C GLU A 14 -7.95 9.26 -14.21
N ASP A 15 -8.41 8.60 -13.16
CA ASP A 15 -9.58 9.05 -12.41
C ASP A 15 -9.26 9.01 -10.92
N ASN A 16 -8.99 10.18 -10.32
CA ASN A 16 -8.87 10.34 -8.86
C ASN A 16 -10.22 10.12 -8.14
N ASN A 17 -11.04 9.18 -8.60
CA ASN A 17 -12.27 8.76 -7.95
C ASN A 17 -11.93 7.68 -6.91
N ILE A 18 -11.55 8.14 -5.72
CA ILE A 18 -11.51 7.36 -4.46
C ILE A 18 -12.94 6.85 -4.09
N SER A 19 -13.96 7.19 -4.90
CA SER A 19 -15.37 7.00 -4.61
C SER A 19 -15.90 5.57 -4.77
N ASP A 20 -15.15 4.64 -5.38
CA ASP A 20 -15.58 3.23 -5.49
C ASP A 20 -14.95 2.32 -4.42
N LEU A 21 -14.02 2.84 -3.62
CA LEU A 21 -13.48 2.10 -2.49
C LEU A 21 -14.56 2.00 -1.42
N LYS A 22 -15.12 0.80 -1.25
CA LYS A 22 -15.81 0.42 -0.01
C LYS A 22 -14.78 0.38 1.12
N ILE A 23 -14.45 1.56 1.65
CA ILE A 23 -13.71 1.70 2.90
C ILE A 23 -14.65 1.21 4.00
N THR A 24 -14.65 -0.09 4.26
CA THR A 24 -15.24 -0.64 5.47
C THR A 24 -14.32 -0.27 6.63
N SER A 25 -14.85 -0.13 7.84
CA SER A 25 -14.05 0.20 9.04
C SER A 25 -13.02 -0.88 9.41
N GLU A 26 -12.92 -1.97 8.64
CA GLU A 26 -12.04 -3.12 8.84
C GLU A 26 -10.79 -3.09 7.93
N ILE A 27 -10.68 -2.11 7.02
CA ILE A 27 -9.48 -1.92 6.21
C ILE A 27 -8.32 -1.51 7.13
N LYS A 28 -7.27 -2.31 7.14
CA LYS A 28 -6.03 -2.08 7.88
C LYS A 28 -4.85 -1.87 6.96
N HIS A 29 -4.83 -2.56 5.83
CA HIS A 29 -3.69 -2.53 4.91
C HIS A 29 -4.06 -1.84 3.61
N PHE A 30 -3.05 -1.27 2.97
CA PHE A 30 -3.24 -0.42 1.81
C PHE A 30 -2.18 -0.76 0.76
N ILE A 31 -2.61 -0.94 -0.48
CA ILE A 31 -1.72 -1.15 -1.61
C ILE A 31 -1.96 -0.04 -2.64
N ALA A 32 -0.90 0.69 -2.97
CA ALA A 32 -0.91 1.69 -4.02
C ALA A 32 -0.38 1.10 -5.33
N ASP A 33 -1.21 0.94 -6.33
CA ASP A 33 -0.82 0.50 -7.68
C ASP A 33 -0.42 1.71 -8.53
N LEU A 34 0.89 1.85 -8.76
CA LEU A 34 1.48 2.89 -9.60
C LEU A 34 1.94 2.35 -10.96
N ARG A 35 1.46 1.16 -11.37
CA ARG A 35 1.79 0.63 -12.70
C ARG A 35 1.20 1.53 -13.78
N GLY A 36 2.08 2.06 -14.62
CA GLY A 36 1.74 3.05 -15.65
C GLY A 36 1.84 4.51 -15.19
N VAL A 37 2.28 4.79 -13.96
CA VAL A 37 2.59 6.14 -13.48
C VAL A 37 4.02 6.52 -13.89
N GLU A 38 4.18 7.73 -14.41
CA GLU A 38 5.52 8.26 -14.69
C GLU A 38 6.32 8.49 -13.40
N LYS A 39 7.62 8.18 -13.44
CA LYS A 39 8.52 8.35 -12.29
C LYS A 39 8.43 9.72 -11.64
N GLY A 40 8.32 10.80 -12.43
CA GLY A 40 8.20 12.17 -11.88
C GLY A 40 6.94 12.38 -11.04
N VAL A 41 5.83 11.71 -11.37
CA VAL A 41 4.58 11.77 -10.59
C VAL A 41 4.72 10.95 -9.30
N ALA A 42 5.33 9.76 -9.38
CA ALA A 42 5.62 8.94 -8.21
C ALA A 42 6.55 9.66 -7.22
N GLU A 43 7.62 10.28 -7.71
CA GLU A 43 8.55 11.08 -6.91
C GLU A 43 7.87 12.32 -6.29
N SER A 44 6.97 12.97 -7.01
CA SER A 44 6.20 14.12 -6.47
C SER A 44 5.21 13.69 -5.38
N ALA A 45 4.72 12.45 -5.43
CA ALA A 45 3.81 11.89 -4.44
C ALA A 45 4.53 11.16 -3.29
N LYS A 46 5.86 10.99 -3.35
CA LYS A 46 6.64 10.24 -2.35
C LYS A 46 6.42 10.72 -0.92
N GLU A 47 6.41 12.02 -0.68
CA GLU A 47 6.20 12.56 0.67
C GLU A 47 4.80 12.24 1.20
N LYS A 48 3.81 12.21 0.31
CA LYS A 48 2.45 11.80 0.69
C LYS A 48 2.40 10.33 1.04
N PHE A 49 3.08 9.48 0.27
CA PHE A 49 3.17 8.05 0.52
C PHE A 49 3.91 7.74 1.83
N ILE A 50 4.99 8.46 2.15
CA ILE A 50 5.73 8.28 3.40
C ILE A 50 4.83 8.63 4.60
N ASN A 51 4.23 9.83 4.58
CA ASN A 51 3.31 10.26 5.64
C ASN A 51 2.11 9.31 5.79
N PHE A 52 1.60 8.80 4.67
CA PHE A 52 0.50 7.83 4.68
C PHE A 52 0.94 6.50 5.29
N GLY A 53 2.06 5.93 4.83
CA GLY A 53 2.63 4.70 5.36
C GLY A 53 2.91 4.77 6.85
N GLU A 54 3.47 5.89 7.34
CA GLU A 54 3.65 6.14 8.77
C GLU A 54 2.33 6.17 9.53
N SER A 55 1.28 6.79 8.98
CA SER A 55 -0.04 6.81 9.59
C SER A 55 -0.64 5.41 9.69
N ILE A 56 -0.50 4.60 8.64
CA ILE A 56 -1.01 3.23 8.59
C ILE A 56 -0.25 2.33 9.57
N SER A 57 1.07 2.46 9.63
CA SER A 57 1.92 1.73 10.58
C SER A 57 1.54 2.00 12.04
N LYS A 58 1.20 3.26 12.38
CA LYS A 58 0.67 3.64 13.71
C LYS A 58 -0.67 2.98 14.04
N THR A 59 -1.48 2.68 13.03
CA THR A 59 -2.76 1.96 13.19
C THR A 59 -2.62 0.44 13.12
N ASN A 60 -1.38 -0.07 13.19
CA ASN A 60 -1.05 -1.49 13.06
C ASN A 60 -1.43 -2.10 11.69
N GLY A 61 -1.39 -1.26 10.67
CA GLY A 61 -1.59 -1.64 9.28
C GLY A 61 -0.28 -1.66 8.50
N SER A 62 -0.37 -2.13 7.26
CA SER A 62 0.77 -2.16 6.32
C SER A 62 0.45 -1.36 5.06
N PHE A 63 1.45 -0.65 4.55
CA PHE A 63 1.31 0.12 3.32
C PHE A 63 2.39 -0.28 2.33
N VAL A 64 1.98 -0.74 1.14
CA VAL A 64 2.87 -1.24 0.09
C VAL A 64 2.56 -0.58 -1.24
N ILE A 65 3.58 -0.33 -2.04
CA ILE A 65 3.49 0.36 -3.33
C ILE A 65 3.90 -0.61 -4.43
N VAL A 66 3.04 -0.79 -5.43
CA VAL A 66 3.30 -1.62 -6.61
C VAL A 66 3.81 -0.72 -7.73
N CYS A 67 5.10 -0.84 -8.05
CA CYS A 67 5.74 -0.05 -9.07
C CYS A 67 6.90 -0.81 -9.72
N GLU A 68 7.10 -0.61 -11.03
CA GLU A 68 8.20 -1.25 -11.76
C GLU A 68 9.58 -0.66 -11.42
N PHE A 69 9.62 0.47 -10.71
CA PHE A 69 10.84 1.13 -10.28
C PHE A 69 10.73 1.51 -8.80
N SER A 70 11.84 1.35 -8.07
CA SER A 70 11.96 1.93 -6.74
C SER A 70 12.41 3.39 -6.85
N PHE A 71 11.76 4.25 -6.06
CA PHE A 71 12.03 5.70 -6.04
C PHE A 71 12.30 6.24 -4.63
N ASP A 72 12.07 5.45 -3.59
CA ASP A 72 12.38 5.80 -2.20
C ASP A 72 12.66 4.54 -1.38
N GLU A 73 13.61 4.63 -0.47
CA GLU A 73 14.06 3.51 0.38
C GLU A 73 13.24 3.39 1.67
N ASN A 74 12.52 4.46 2.06
CA ASN A 74 11.64 4.44 3.23
C ASN A 74 10.24 3.87 2.90
N LEU A 75 9.98 3.57 1.63
CA LEU A 75 8.72 3.02 1.16
C LEU A 75 8.91 1.56 0.77
N THR A 76 7.95 0.72 1.14
CA THR A 76 7.90 -0.67 0.67
C THR A 76 7.40 -0.68 -0.76
N ILE A 77 8.32 -0.74 -1.72
CA ILE A 77 8.01 -0.78 -3.16
C ILE A 77 8.32 -2.17 -3.71
N VAL A 78 7.31 -2.79 -4.31
CA VAL A 78 7.37 -4.12 -4.93
C VAL A 78 6.93 -4.06 -6.40
N PRO A 79 7.43 -4.95 -7.27
CA PRO A 79 7.07 -4.91 -8.68
C PRO A 79 5.64 -5.43 -8.97
N THR A 80 5.09 -6.29 -8.12
CA THR A 80 3.77 -6.91 -8.36
C THR A 80 2.79 -6.77 -7.19
N LEU A 81 1.49 -6.78 -7.51
CA LEU A 81 0.43 -6.84 -6.50
C LEU A 81 0.53 -8.10 -5.63
N GLN A 82 0.94 -9.22 -6.22
CA GLN A 82 1.09 -10.47 -5.49
C GLN A 82 2.16 -10.35 -4.40
N GLU A 83 3.32 -9.76 -4.70
CA GLU A 83 4.34 -9.47 -3.68
C GLU A 83 3.86 -8.50 -2.62
N ALA A 84 3.00 -7.53 -2.99
CA ALA A 84 2.43 -6.61 -2.01
C ALA A 84 1.56 -7.34 -1.00
N TYR A 85 0.71 -8.27 -1.46
CA TYR A 85 -0.05 -9.14 -0.57
C TYR A 85 0.86 -10.04 0.26
N ASP A 86 1.85 -10.70 -0.35
CA ASP A 86 2.77 -11.61 0.33
C ASP A 86 3.55 -10.89 1.45
N PHE A 87 3.99 -9.65 1.21
CA PHE A 87 4.63 -8.80 2.21
C PHE A 87 3.71 -8.48 3.39
N ILE A 88 2.45 -8.11 3.10
CA ILE A 88 1.46 -7.80 4.13
C ILE A 88 1.11 -9.07 4.94
N GLU A 89 0.98 -10.22 4.28
CA GLU A 89 0.74 -11.49 4.96
C GLU A 89 1.88 -11.86 5.91
N MET A 90 3.14 -11.70 5.47
CA MET A 90 4.30 -11.92 6.33
C MET A 90 4.31 -10.96 7.52
N GLU A 91 4.12 -9.65 7.29
CA GLU A 91 4.05 -8.67 8.38
C GLU A 91 2.91 -8.97 9.37
N GLU A 92 1.75 -9.41 8.89
CA GLU A 92 0.62 -9.77 9.77
C GLU A 92 0.96 -10.98 10.64
N ILE A 93 1.61 -12.00 10.07
CA ILE A 93 2.09 -13.18 10.80
C ILE A 93 3.14 -12.77 11.84
N GLU A 94 4.11 -11.93 11.47
CA GLU A 94 5.14 -11.42 12.39
C GLU A 94 4.52 -10.66 13.56
N ARG A 95 3.57 -9.76 13.28
CA ARG A 95 2.83 -9.01 14.32
C ARG A 95 2.01 -9.92 15.23
N GLN A 96 1.51 -11.05 14.72
CA GLN A 96 0.83 -12.06 15.55
C GLN A 96 1.81 -12.93 16.36
N LEU A 97 3.05 -13.11 15.89
CA LEU A 97 4.07 -13.86 16.62
C LEU A 97 4.77 -13.03 17.69
N GLU A 98 4.84 -11.71 17.52
CA GLU A 98 5.31 -10.75 18.52
C GLU A 98 4.28 -10.48 19.66
N LEU A 99 3.21 -11.28 19.76
CA LEU A 99 2.21 -11.28 20.84
C LEU A 99 2.73 -11.84 22.17
#